data_AF-A0A3B0Y997-F1
#
_entry.id   AF-A0A3B0Y997-F1
#
_cell.length_a   1.000
_cell.length_b   1.000
_cell.length_c   1.000
_cell.angle_alpha   90.00
_cell.angle_beta   90.00
_cell.angle_gamma   90.00
#
_symmetry.space_group_name_H-M   'P 1'
#
loop_
_entity.id
_entity.type
_entity.pdbx_description
1 polymer ?
#
loop_
_entity_poly.entity_id
_entity_poly.type
_entity_poly.pdbx_seq_one_letter_code
_entity_poly.pdbx_strand_id
1 'polypeptide(L)'
;MSSNITRHAISKHIHRFLLPSITSIFLLLSSSLYADEPPPTSKTTNADYHKLCNFYKEITSKPVNMDTKEVELVVAIYDNLPDLYNELYKYIANADPEDRYSFIKKHAKYHNKLAWECEAAKQYYINDFKKDK
;
A
#
# COMPACT_ATOMS: atom_id res chain seq x y z
N MET A 1 -2.74 -83.01 -16.48
CA MET A 1 -1.45 -83.64 -16.11
C MET A 1 -0.38 -82.82 -16.81
N SER A 2 0.59 -82.30 -16.05
CA SER A 2 1.98 -81.92 -16.41
C SER A 2 2.30 -81.46 -17.84
N SER A 3 3.13 -80.48 -18.12
CA SER A 3 4.02 -79.62 -17.36
C SER A 3 4.70 -78.70 -18.41
N ASN A 4 5.26 -77.60 -17.91
CA ASN A 4 6.39 -76.83 -18.42
C ASN A 4 7.20 -77.41 -19.59
N ILE A 5 7.67 -76.52 -20.47
CA ILE A 5 8.98 -76.48 -21.19
C ILE A 5 8.88 -75.26 -22.14
N THR A 6 9.85 -74.41 -22.48
CA THR A 6 11.26 -74.18 -22.12
C THR A 6 11.74 -72.96 -22.92
N ARG A 7 12.68 -72.19 -22.33
CA ARG A 7 13.74 -71.33 -22.91
C ARG A 7 13.47 -70.31 -24.05
N HIS A 8 13.90 -69.09 -23.73
CA HIS A 8 14.58 -68.08 -24.55
C HIS A 8 14.95 -68.41 -26.00
N ALA A 9 14.65 -67.45 -26.88
CA ALA A 9 15.53 -67.03 -27.97
C ALA A 9 15.46 -65.50 -28.15
N ILE A 10 16.63 -64.90 -28.33
CA ILE A 10 16.94 -63.49 -28.48
C ILE A 10 16.86 -63.12 -29.98
N SER A 11 16.38 -61.92 -30.32
CA SER A 11 17.08 -60.93 -31.17
C SER A 11 16.16 -60.12 -32.09
N LYS A 12 16.12 -58.81 -31.80
CA LYS A 12 16.08 -57.63 -32.68
C LYS A 12 15.32 -57.73 -34.01
N HIS A 13 14.33 -56.84 -34.14
CA HIS A 13 14.42 -55.78 -35.14
C HIS A 13 13.71 -54.50 -34.67
N ILE A 14 14.50 -53.43 -34.66
CA ILE A 14 14.12 -52.03 -34.39
C ILE A 14 13.34 -51.51 -35.60
N HIS A 15 12.28 -50.72 -35.39
CA HIS A 15 12.13 -49.43 -36.08
C HIS A 15 11.04 -48.56 -35.45
N ARG A 16 11.50 -47.40 -34.94
CA ARG A 16 10.90 -46.06 -35.05
C ARG A 16 9.38 -45.98 -34.89
N PHE A 17 8.93 -45.35 -33.81
CA PHE A 17 8.00 -44.22 -33.96
C PHE A 17 8.30 -43.17 -32.89
N LEU A 18 8.43 -41.95 -33.37
CA LEU A 18 8.86 -40.75 -32.66
C LEU A 18 7.78 -40.27 -31.69
N LEU A 19 8.21 -39.79 -30.52
CA LEU A 19 7.39 -39.04 -29.57
C LEU A 19 6.66 -37.87 -30.24
N PRO A 20 5.52 -37.46 -29.65
CA PRO A 20 5.32 -36.05 -29.39
C PRO A 20 5.51 -35.77 -27.89
N SER A 21 6.62 -35.10 -27.58
CA SER A 21 6.83 -34.40 -26.31
C SER A 21 5.67 -33.43 -26.09
N ILE A 22 4.90 -33.64 -25.04
CA ILE A 22 3.97 -32.63 -24.52
C ILE A 22 4.85 -31.55 -23.89
N THR A 23 5.34 -30.63 -24.70
CA THR A 23 5.88 -29.37 -24.22
C THR A 23 4.69 -28.57 -23.73
N SER A 24 4.45 -28.60 -22.42
CA SER A 24 3.55 -27.65 -21.78
C SER A 24 4.06 -26.25 -22.09
N ILE A 25 3.34 -25.56 -22.96
CA ILE A 25 3.52 -24.15 -23.28
C ILE A 25 3.31 -23.40 -21.96
N PHE A 26 4.40 -22.90 -21.38
CA PHE A 26 4.32 -21.85 -20.37
C PHE A 26 3.66 -20.66 -21.06
N LEU A 27 2.37 -20.46 -20.79
CA LEU A 27 1.70 -19.20 -21.04
C LEU A 27 2.47 -18.15 -20.27
N LEU A 28 3.34 -17.43 -20.98
CA LEU A 28 3.88 -16.15 -20.56
C LEU A 28 2.67 -15.27 -20.31
N LEU A 29 2.19 -15.24 -19.07
CA LEU A 29 1.38 -14.14 -18.59
C LEU A 29 2.25 -12.91 -18.80
N SER A 30 1.90 -12.18 -19.86
CA SER A 30 2.31 -10.81 -20.09
C SER A 30 2.25 -10.10 -18.76
N SER A 31 3.42 -9.87 -18.18
CA SER A 31 3.55 -8.89 -17.13
C SER A 31 3.13 -7.59 -17.78
N SER A 32 1.86 -7.21 -17.64
CA SER A 32 1.54 -5.81 -17.50
C SER A 32 2.23 -5.39 -16.22
N LEU A 33 3.56 -5.20 -16.30
CA LEU A 33 4.23 -4.19 -15.52
C LEU A 33 3.46 -2.94 -15.92
N TYR A 34 2.43 -2.62 -15.14
CA TYR A 34 2.21 -1.24 -14.82
C TYR A 34 3.57 -0.79 -14.29
N ALA A 35 4.38 -0.22 -15.19
CA ALA A 35 5.34 0.75 -14.76
C ALA A 35 4.47 1.73 -13.99
N ASP A 36 4.53 1.65 -12.66
CA ASP A 36 4.07 2.72 -11.80
C ASP A 36 4.80 3.96 -12.33
N GLU A 37 4.17 4.67 -13.26
CA GLU A 37 4.63 5.99 -13.63
C GLU A 37 4.79 6.70 -12.29
N PRO A 38 5.98 7.22 -11.97
CA PRO A 38 6.17 7.90 -10.71
C PRO A 38 5.05 8.93 -10.62
N PRO A 39 4.25 8.90 -9.54
CA PRO A 39 3.12 9.80 -9.43
C PRO A 39 3.60 11.22 -9.71
N PRO A 40 2.75 12.08 -10.28
CA PRO A 40 3.10 13.48 -10.55
C PRO A 40 3.84 14.02 -9.32
N THR A 41 5.00 14.63 -9.56
CA THR A 41 5.89 15.12 -8.50
C THR A 41 5.05 15.96 -7.54
N SER A 42 4.79 15.40 -6.36
CA SER A 42 4.01 16.07 -5.33
C SER A 42 4.70 17.39 -5.02
N LYS A 43 3.90 18.45 -4.94
CA LYS A 43 4.43 19.77 -4.56
C LYS A 43 4.69 19.84 -3.06
N THR A 44 4.05 18.96 -2.30
CA THR A 44 4.33 18.73 -0.89
C THR A 44 5.79 18.32 -0.72
N THR A 45 6.42 18.83 0.34
CA THR A 45 7.81 18.56 0.70
C THR A 45 7.93 17.90 2.06
N ASN A 46 9.11 17.38 2.41
CA ASN A 46 9.37 16.88 3.76
C ASN A 46 9.14 17.94 4.85
N ALA A 47 9.42 19.22 4.56
CA ALA A 47 9.20 20.31 5.50
C ALA A 47 7.71 20.50 5.82
N ASP A 48 6.84 20.28 4.83
CA ASP A 48 5.39 20.37 5.01
C ASP A 48 4.87 19.28 5.96
N TYR A 49 5.41 18.06 5.88
CA TYR A 49 5.07 16.99 6.82
C TYR A 49 5.59 17.22 8.24
N HIS A 50 6.73 17.91 8.38
CA HIS A 50 7.19 18.37 9.70
C HIS A 50 6.26 19.44 10.26
N LYS A 51 5.86 20.41 9.45
CA LYS A 51 4.92 21.47 9.83
C LYS A 51 3.55 20.89 10.19
N LEU A 52 3.07 19.92 9.42
CA LEU A 52 1.86 19.14 9.73
C LEU A 52 1.94 18.50 11.12
N CYS A 53 3.05 17.83 11.45
CA CYS A 53 3.20 17.21 12.76
C CYS A 53 3.22 18.25 13.90
N ASN A 54 3.79 19.44 13.65
CA ASN A 54 3.74 20.53 14.63
C ASN A 54 2.31 21.03 14.85
N PHE A 55 1.50 21.18 13.79
CA PHE A 55 0.08 21.50 13.95
C PHE A 55 -0.67 20.49 14.81
N TYR A 56 -0.45 19.19 14.60
CA TYR A 56 -1.02 18.18 15.50
C TYR A 56 -0.57 18.41 16.94
N LYS A 57 0.73 18.57 17.22
CA LYS A 57 1.22 18.80 18.59
C LYS A 57 0.58 20.02 19.26
N GLU A 58 0.51 21.14 18.54
CA GLU A 58 0.01 22.40 19.08
C GLU A 58 -1.50 22.38 19.30
N ILE A 59 -2.26 21.83 18.36
CA ILE A 59 -3.71 21.90 18.40
C ILE A 59 -4.29 20.79 19.29
N THR A 60 -3.77 19.56 19.21
CA THR A 60 -4.36 18.43 19.94
C THR A 60 -4.09 18.49 21.44
N SER A 61 -3.07 19.24 21.85
CA SER A 61 -2.77 19.52 23.27
C SER A 61 -3.67 20.59 23.91
N LYS A 62 -4.46 21.33 23.13
CA LYS A 62 -5.37 22.36 23.68
C LYS A 62 -6.49 21.72 24.52
N PRO A 63 -6.89 22.32 25.64
CA PRO A 63 -7.99 21.85 26.48
C PRO A 63 -9.36 22.28 25.92
N VAL A 64 -9.63 21.97 24.66
CA VAL A 64 -10.89 22.26 23.96
C VAL A 64 -11.50 20.95 23.43
N ASN A 65 -12.77 20.98 23.03
CA ASN A 65 -13.45 19.80 22.50
C ASN A 65 -12.86 19.36 21.13
N MET A 66 -13.17 18.12 20.72
CA MET A 66 -12.62 17.52 19.51
C MET A 66 -13.05 18.24 18.24
N ASP A 67 -14.31 18.69 18.15
CA ASP A 67 -14.79 19.44 16.98
C ASP A 67 -13.97 20.72 16.77
N THR A 68 -13.65 21.43 17.85
CA THR A 68 -12.80 22.64 17.78
C THR A 68 -11.40 22.30 17.31
N LYS A 69 -10.81 21.21 17.80
CA LYS A 69 -9.48 20.74 17.34
C LYS A 69 -9.49 20.38 15.87
N GLU A 70 -10.51 19.69 15.39
CA GLU A 70 -10.63 19.28 13.99
C GLU A 70 -10.76 20.51 13.07
N VAL A 71 -11.61 21.47 13.43
CA VAL A 71 -11.77 22.72 12.69
C VAL A 71 -10.45 23.50 12.66
N GLU A 72 -9.77 23.65 13.80
CA GLU A 72 -8.48 24.35 13.86
C GLU A 72 -7.40 23.63 13.03
N LEU A 73 -7.35 22.29 13.05
CA LEU A 73 -6.42 21.52 12.23
C LEU A 73 -6.68 21.75 10.74
N VAL A 74 -7.93 21.67 10.31
CA VAL A 74 -8.32 21.88 8.92
C VAL A 74 -7.95 23.29 8.46
N VAL A 75 -8.26 24.32 9.26
CA VAL A 75 -7.92 25.71 8.96
C VAL A 75 -6.40 25.91 8.90
N ALA A 76 -5.66 25.43 9.90
CA ALA A 76 -4.21 25.57 9.93
C ALA A 76 -3.56 24.94 8.69
N ILE A 77 -4.01 23.76 8.28
CA ILE A 77 -3.49 23.04 7.11
C ILE A 77 -3.90 23.73 5.81
N TYR A 78 -5.15 24.18 5.68
CA TYR A 78 -5.60 24.94 4.51
C TYR A 78 -4.79 26.21 4.29
N ASP A 79 -4.59 27.02 5.34
CA ASP A 79 -3.93 28.32 5.25
C ASP A 79 -2.41 28.21 5.05
N ASN A 80 -1.79 27.16 5.60
CA ASN A 80 -0.32 27.08 5.67
C ASN A 80 0.30 26.00 4.81
N LEU A 81 -0.46 24.99 4.42
CA LEU A 81 -0.02 23.82 3.66
C LEU A 81 -1.01 23.55 2.51
N PRO A 82 -1.30 24.53 1.63
CA PRO A 82 -2.37 24.44 0.65
C PRO A 82 -2.17 23.29 -0.35
N ASP A 83 -0.93 22.95 -0.71
CA ASP A 83 -0.65 21.80 -1.58
C ASP A 83 -0.98 20.48 -0.86
N LEU A 84 -0.51 20.29 0.37
CA LEU A 84 -0.86 19.13 1.20
C LEU A 84 -2.37 19.04 1.44
N TYR A 85 -3.05 20.17 1.66
CA TYR A 85 -4.50 20.22 1.80
C TYR A 85 -5.19 19.69 0.54
N ASN A 86 -4.77 20.18 -0.63
CA ASN A 86 -5.38 19.85 -1.89
C ASN A 86 -5.07 18.44 -2.39
N GLU A 87 -3.87 17.94 -2.11
CA GLU A 87 -3.42 16.60 -2.50
C GLU A 87 -3.97 15.51 -1.56
N LEU A 88 -4.09 15.81 -0.26
CA LEU A 88 -4.41 14.81 0.76
C LEU A 88 -5.57 15.22 1.67
N TYR A 89 -5.46 16.37 2.33
CA TYR A 89 -6.26 16.64 3.53
C TYR A 89 -7.76 16.79 3.26
N LYS A 90 -8.14 17.41 2.13
CA LYS A 90 -9.55 17.53 1.71
C LYS A 90 -10.26 16.19 1.52
N TYR A 91 -9.51 15.12 1.24
CA TYR A 91 -10.06 13.77 1.06
C TYR A 91 -10.15 13.03 2.39
N ILE A 92 -9.11 13.10 3.23
CA ILE A 92 -9.07 12.34 4.48
C ILE A 92 -9.92 12.96 5.59
N ALA A 93 -10.24 14.26 5.51
CA ALA A 93 -11.12 14.92 6.48
C ALA A 93 -12.53 14.30 6.53
N ASN A 94 -12.94 13.62 5.46
CA ASN A 94 -14.22 12.91 5.37
C ASN A 94 -14.07 11.39 5.54
N ALA A 95 -12.85 10.87 5.61
CA ALA A 95 -12.60 9.44 5.80
C ALA A 95 -12.88 9.01 7.25
N ASP A 96 -13.02 7.71 7.47
CA ASP A 96 -13.13 7.18 8.81
C ASP A 96 -11.90 7.56 9.64
N PRO A 97 -12.08 8.10 10.86
CA PRO A 97 -10.99 8.62 11.68
C PRO A 97 -9.86 7.62 11.91
N GLU A 98 -10.21 6.34 12.03
CA GLU A 98 -9.27 5.24 12.25
C GLU A 98 -8.29 5.06 11.09
N ASP A 99 -8.70 5.44 9.88
CA ASP A 99 -7.89 5.28 8.67
C ASP A 99 -7.03 6.50 8.36
N ARG A 100 -7.38 7.68 8.89
CA ARG A 100 -6.75 8.97 8.55
C ARG A 100 -5.25 8.97 8.79
N TYR A 101 -4.77 8.49 9.94
CA TYR A 101 -3.34 8.40 10.23
C TYR A 101 -2.61 7.52 9.19
N SER A 102 -3.22 6.39 8.83
CA SER A 102 -2.64 5.46 7.85
C SER A 102 -2.58 6.07 6.45
N PHE A 103 -3.57 6.88 6.06
CA PHE A 103 -3.58 7.59 4.78
C PHE A 103 -2.48 8.62 4.70
N ILE A 104 -2.27 9.42 5.75
CA ILE A 104 -1.18 10.42 5.78
C ILE A 104 0.18 9.71 5.60
N LYS A 105 0.41 8.62 6.33
CA LYS A 105 1.64 7.83 6.20
C LYS A 105 1.85 7.26 4.80
N LYS A 106 0.79 6.70 4.20
CA LYS A 106 0.84 6.19 2.82
C LYS A 106 1.18 7.32 1.86
N HIS A 107 0.52 8.47 1.95
CA HIS A 107 0.77 9.60 1.07
C HIS A 107 2.22 10.12 1.19
N ALA A 108 2.74 10.28 2.41
CA ALA A 108 4.14 10.64 2.66
C ALA A 108 5.12 9.64 2.02
N LYS A 109 4.83 8.33 2.16
CA LYS A 109 5.69 7.28 1.59
C LYS A 109 5.67 7.28 0.06
N TYR A 110 4.48 7.31 -0.54
CA TYR A 110 4.32 7.16 -2.00
C TYR A 110 4.79 8.39 -2.76
N HIS A 111 4.43 9.59 -2.30
CA HIS A 111 4.69 10.82 -3.04
C HIS A 111 6.01 11.49 -2.68
N ASN A 112 6.47 11.31 -1.44
CA ASN A 112 7.62 12.04 -0.90
C ASN A 112 8.77 11.12 -0.49
N LYS A 113 8.60 9.79 -0.61
CA LYS A 113 9.57 8.78 -0.15
C LYS A 113 9.96 8.98 1.33
N LEU A 114 9.03 9.53 2.12
CA LEU A 114 9.22 9.89 3.52
C LEU A 114 8.59 8.83 4.43
N ALA A 115 9.38 8.28 5.36
CA ALA A 115 8.87 7.48 6.46
C ALA A 115 8.33 8.40 7.57
N TRP A 116 7.15 8.98 7.34
CA TRP A 116 6.55 9.92 8.28
C TRP A 116 5.99 9.19 9.51
N GLU A 117 6.38 9.67 10.69
CA GLU A 117 5.82 9.28 11.98
C GLU A 117 5.54 10.54 12.79
N CYS A 118 4.34 10.64 13.34
CA CYS A 118 3.98 11.74 14.23
C CYS A 118 3.11 11.23 15.38
N GLU A 119 3.69 11.15 16.58
CA GLU A 119 2.99 10.59 17.74
C GLU A 119 1.74 11.41 18.09
N ALA A 120 1.79 12.74 17.99
CA ALA A 120 0.63 13.59 18.25
C ALA A 120 -0.55 13.29 17.31
N ALA A 121 -0.28 13.09 16.01
CA ALA A 121 -1.30 12.72 15.04
C ALA A 121 -1.85 11.32 15.28
N LYS A 122 -0.96 10.37 15.62
CA LYS A 122 -1.34 8.99 15.94
C LYS A 122 -2.27 8.94 17.14
N GLN A 123 -1.89 9.61 18.23
CA GLN A 123 -2.69 9.66 19.46
C GLN A 123 -4.04 10.33 19.23
N TYR A 124 -4.06 11.42 18.46
CA TYR A 124 -5.29 12.13 18.09
C TYR A 124 -6.33 11.21 17.45
N TYR A 125 -5.94 10.44 16.43
CA TYR A 125 -6.87 9.56 15.72
C TYR A 125 -7.18 8.25 16.45
N ILE A 126 -6.24 7.70 17.22
CA ILE A 126 -6.44 6.41 17.91
C ILE A 126 -7.21 6.59 19.24
N ASN A 127 -6.90 7.63 20.01
CA ASN A 127 -7.32 7.74 21.40
C ASN A 127 -8.31 8.86 21.69
N ASP A 128 -8.19 9.99 20.98
CA ASP A 128 -9.02 11.15 21.27
C ASP A 128 -10.28 11.15 20.39
N PHE A 129 -10.13 10.85 19.10
CA PHE A 129 -11.28 10.81 18.17
C PHE A 129 -12.25 9.66 18.45
N LYS A 130 -11.78 8.53 18.99
CA LYS A 130 -12.64 7.37 19.30
C LYS A 130 -13.54 7.58 20.52
N LYS A 131 -13.22 8.52 21.42
CA LYS A 131 -13.96 8.70 22.68
C LYS A 131 -15.26 9.49 22.52
N ASP A 132 -15.38 10.25 21.43
CA ASP A 132 -16.52 11.14 21.18
C ASP A 132 -17.53 10.56 20.16
N LYS A 133 -17.37 9.29 19.75
CA LYS A 133 -18.37 8.50 18.98
C LYS A 133 -19.16 7.58 19.91
#